data_AF-V6JGB5-F1
#
_entry.id   AF-V6JGB5-F1
#
_cell.length_a   1.000
_cell.length_b   1.000
_cell.length_c   1.000
_cell.angle_alpha   90.00
_cell.angle_beta   90.00
_cell.angle_gamma   90.00
#
_symmetry.space_group_name_H-M   'P 1'
#
loop_
_entity.id
_entity.type
_entity.pdbx_description
1 polymer ?
#
loop_
_entity_poly.entity_id
_entity_poly.type
_entity_poly.pdbx_seq_one_letter_code
_entity_poly.pdbx_strand_id
1 'polypeptide(L)'
;MYRLGIGLLRDKHMGHSRRNYSVDVREVGHLRETGRLPWEWITDGTHMVRQETRYDSLDDAMQRNTETYRRDLWASQSRRVAVWCENDSVGGVLLPITSAWGVRLYSCRVQSSKAFVHEAVQQYVHQAKE
;
A
#
# COMPACT_ATOMS: atom_id res chain seq x y z
N MET A 1 23.26 -24.04 -5.18
CA MET A 1 22.08 -24.24 -4.33
C MET A 1 21.98 -23.06 -3.36
N TYR A 2 21.12 -22.08 -3.65
CA TYR A 2 20.91 -20.92 -2.77
C TYR A 2 19.61 -21.13 -1.97
N ARG A 3 19.67 -20.87 -0.67
CA ARG A 3 18.51 -20.92 0.23
C ARG A 3 17.93 -19.51 0.33
N LEU A 4 16.70 -19.29 -0.14
CA LEU A 4 15.85 -18.24 0.41
C LEU A 4 15.07 -18.90 1.56
N GLY A 5 14.98 -18.24 2.72
CA GLY A 5 14.65 -18.81 4.04
C GLY A 5 13.33 -19.57 4.24
N ILE A 6 12.65 -20.00 3.17
CA ILE A 6 11.36 -20.69 3.19
C ILE A 6 11.25 -21.89 2.23
N GLY A 7 12.23 -22.14 1.35
CA GLY A 7 12.15 -23.30 0.44
C GLY A 7 13.30 -23.48 -0.55
N LEU A 8 13.30 -24.65 -1.22
CA LEU A 8 14.25 -24.99 -2.28
C LEU A 8 13.80 -24.39 -3.62
N LEU A 9 14.55 -23.42 -4.13
CA LEU A 9 14.44 -22.98 -5.52
C LEU A 9 15.10 -24.02 -6.44
N ARG A 10 14.30 -24.70 -7.27
CA ARG A 10 14.76 -25.57 -8.38
C ARG A 10 15.35 -24.74 -9.53
N ASP A 11 16.26 -25.33 -10.30
CA ASP A 11 16.94 -24.68 -11.43
C ASP A 11 15.98 -24.15 -12.52
N LYS A 12 14.76 -24.70 -12.60
CA LYS A 12 13.68 -24.23 -13.50
C LYS A 12 13.25 -22.77 -13.26
N HIS A 13 13.58 -22.19 -12.11
CA HIS A 13 13.21 -20.83 -11.71
C HIS A 13 14.25 -19.77 -12.10
N MET A 14 15.40 -20.18 -12.67
CA MET A 14 16.54 -19.27 -12.94
C MET A 14 16.53 -18.57 -14.29
N GLY A 15 15.59 -18.86 -15.18
CA GLY A 15 15.53 -18.21 -16.51
C GLY A 15 14.55 -17.04 -16.55
N HIS A 16 14.86 -16.01 -17.33
CA HIS A 16 13.99 -14.83 -17.56
C HIS A 16 12.80 -15.10 -18.52
N SER A 17 12.46 -16.37 -18.76
CA SER A 17 11.36 -16.74 -19.65
C SER A 17 10.01 -16.61 -18.95
N ARG A 18 8.97 -16.16 -19.68
CA ARG A 18 7.57 -16.13 -19.20
C ARG A 18 7.09 -17.49 -18.65
N ARG A 19 7.65 -18.60 -19.16
CA ARG A 19 7.33 -19.96 -18.68
C ARG A 19 7.83 -20.22 -17.26
N ASN A 20 8.86 -19.52 -16.79
CA ASN A 20 9.39 -19.69 -15.45
C ASN A 20 8.58 -18.89 -14.42
N TYR A 21 8.11 -17.71 -14.82
CA TYR A 21 7.22 -16.88 -14.00
C TYR A 21 5.93 -17.59 -13.59
N SER A 22 5.27 -18.32 -14.50
CA SER A 22 4.06 -19.07 -14.16
C SER A 22 4.32 -20.23 -13.19
N VAL A 23 5.54 -20.79 -13.22
CA VAL A 23 5.96 -21.82 -12.27
C VAL A 23 6.19 -21.21 -10.90
N ASP A 24 6.85 -20.04 -10.81
CA ASP A 24 7.02 -19.32 -9.55
C ASP A 24 5.68 -19.02 -8.87
N VAL A 25 4.74 -18.45 -9.62
CA VAL A 25 3.39 -18.12 -9.11
C VAL A 25 2.67 -19.37 -8.58
N ARG A 26 2.77 -20.50 -9.30
CA ARG A 26 2.16 -21.76 -8.89
C ARG A 26 2.77 -22.31 -7.60
N GLU A 27 4.10 -22.32 -7.49
CA GLU A 27 4.76 -22.83 -6.28
C GLU A 27 4.49 -21.93 -5.07
N VAL A 28 4.45 -20.60 -5.26
CA VAL A 28 4.03 -19.65 -4.21
C VAL A 28 2.59 -19.92 -3.75
N GLY A 29 1.67 -20.19 -4.68
CA GLY A 29 0.29 -20.59 -4.36
C GLY A 29 0.24 -21.87 -3.52
N HIS A 30 0.94 -22.93 -3.94
CA HIS A 30 1.01 -24.19 -3.20
C HIS A 30 1.59 -24.01 -1.79
N LEU A 31 2.64 -23.19 -1.63
CA LEU A 31 3.21 -22.91 -0.31
C LEU A 31 2.23 -22.19 0.62
N ARG A 32 1.38 -21.30 0.08
CA ARG A 32 0.32 -20.62 0.85
C ARG A 32 -0.82 -21.56 1.23
N GLU A 33 -1.31 -22.35 0.28
CA GLU A 33 -2.39 -23.33 0.51
C GLU A 33 -1.98 -24.40 1.54
N THR A 34 -0.70 -24.76 1.58
CA THR A 34 -0.14 -25.71 2.57
C THR A 34 0.28 -25.06 3.88
N GLY A 35 0.04 -23.76 4.08
CA GLY A 35 0.38 -23.03 5.31
C GLY A 35 1.89 -22.82 5.55
N ARG A 36 2.74 -23.17 4.58
CA ARG A 36 4.21 -23.00 4.67
C ARG A 36 4.67 -21.58 4.37
N LEU A 37 3.81 -20.81 3.69
CA LEU A 37 3.98 -19.39 3.44
C LEU A 37 2.71 -18.67 3.92
N PRO A 38 2.77 -17.93 5.04
CA PRO A 38 1.60 -17.21 5.52
C PRO A 38 1.08 -16.20 4.48
N TRP A 39 -0.24 -16.04 4.43
CA TRP A 39 -0.89 -15.18 3.43
C TRP A 39 -0.45 -13.73 3.58
N GLU A 40 -0.25 -13.29 4.81
CA GLU A 40 0.15 -11.95 5.21
C GLU A 40 1.60 -11.57 4.85
N TRP A 41 2.45 -12.51 4.43
CA TRP A 41 3.85 -12.22 4.07
C TRP A 41 4.03 -11.59 2.71
N ILE A 42 3.05 -11.73 1.81
CA ILE A 42 3.08 -11.15 0.48
C ILE A 42 1.77 -10.39 0.29
N THR A 43 1.88 -9.07 0.36
CA THR A 43 0.76 -8.15 0.15
C THR A 43 0.66 -7.79 -1.33
N ASP A 44 -0.46 -8.12 -1.97
CA ASP A 44 -0.80 -7.61 -3.30
C ASP A 44 -1.66 -6.34 -3.15
N GLY A 45 -1.04 -5.18 -3.34
CA GLY A 45 -1.70 -3.88 -3.26
C GLY A 45 -2.60 -3.54 -4.45
N THR A 46 -2.85 -4.46 -5.39
CA THR A 46 -3.65 -4.19 -6.59
C THR A 46 -5.13 -4.56 -6.45
N HIS A 47 -5.51 -5.34 -5.43
CA HIS A 47 -6.90 -5.71 -5.18
C HIS A 47 -7.65 -4.63 -4.40
N MET A 48 -8.07 -3.57 -5.09
CA MET A 48 -8.96 -2.55 -4.51
C MET A 48 -10.42 -2.95 -4.76
N VAL A 49 -11.07 -3.53 -3.74
CA VAL A 49 -12.53 -3.70 -3.76
C VAL A 49 -13.16 -2.34 -3.53
N ARG A 50 -13.93 -1.85 -4.51
CA ARG A 50 -14.70 -0.62 -4.37
C ARG A 50 -16.10 -0.96 -3.89
N GLN A 51 -16.39 -0.58 -2.66
CA GLN A 51 -17.73 -0.62 -2.09
C GLN A 51 -17.96 0.68 -1.32
N GLU A 52 -19.17 1.22 -1.41
CA GLU A 52 -19.57 2.37 -0.61
C GLU A 52 -19.65 1.99 0.86
N THR A 53 -19.14 2.85 1.73
CA THR A 53 -19.36 2.70 3.18
C THR A 53 -20.85 2.89 3.48
N ARG A 54 -21.46 1.87 4.10
CA ARG A 54 -22.87 1.87 4.50
C ARG A 54 -22.93 1.58 6.00
N TYR A 55 -23.91 2.20 6.67
CA TYR A 55 -24.16 2.04 8.09
C TYR A 55 -25.62 1.66 8.27
N ASP A 56 -25.90 0.77 9.21
CA ASP A 56 -27.26 0.30 9.50
C ASP A 56 -28.03 1.30 10.39
N SER A 57 -27.31 2.22 11.06
CA SER A 57 -27.89 3.27 11.88
C SER A 57 -26.95 4.48 12.02
N LEU A 58 -27.47 5.59 12.55
CA LEU A 58 -26.68 6.77 12.89
C LEU A 58 -25.65 6.47 14.00
N ASP A 59 -26.02 5.62 14.96
CA ASP A 59 -25.16 5.26 16.09
C ASP A 59 -23.92 4.48 15.60
N ASP A 60 -24.12 3.51 14.70
CA ASP A 60 -23.03 2.78 14.03
C ASP A 60 -22.11 3.74 13.26
N ALA A 61 -22.68 4.70 12.52
CA ALA A 61 -21.91 5.72 11.83
C ALA A 61 -21.06 6.58 12.79
N MET A 62 -21.62 6.98 13.95
CA MET A 62 -20.91 7.77 14.96
C MET A 62 -19.80 6.97 15.67
N GLN A 63 -20.06 5.70 15.97
CA GLN A 63 -19.06 4.82 16.57
C GLN A 63 -17.86 4.65 15.64
N ARG A 64 -18.11 4.36 14.36
CA ARG A 64 -17.07 4.25 13.32
C ARG A 64 -16.28 5.54 13.17
N ASN A 65 -16.97 6.67 13.17
CA ASN A 65 -16.33 7.97 13.09
C ASN A 65 -15.41 8.21 14.30
N THR A 66 -15.82 7.82 15.51
CA THR A 66 -15.00 7.92 16.71
C THR A 66 -13.72 7.09 16.63
N GLU A 67 -13.81 5.86 16.12
CA GLU A 67 -12.66 4.96 15.94
C GLU A 67 -11.66 5.46 14.89
N THR A 68 -12.18 6.03 13.80
CA THR A 68 -11.40 6.48 12.64
C THR A 68 -10.97 7.94 12.71
N TYR A 69 -11.54 8.74 13.62
CA TYR A 69 -11.23 10.15 13.76
C TYR A 69 -9.73 10.34 14.04
N ARG A 70 -9.09 11.17 13.21
CA ARG A 70 -7.71 11.63 13.40
C ARG A 70 -7.71 13.14 13.27
N ARG A 71 -7.27 13.83 14.31
CA ARG A 71 -7.11 15.29 14.28
C ARG A 71 -5.97 15.65 13.33
N ASP A 72 -6.16 16.69 12.52
CA ASP A 72 -5.08 17.24 11.70
C ASP A 72 -4.03 17.93 12.58
N LEU A 73 -2.86 17.30 12.69
CA LEU A 73 -1.71 17.81 13.46
C LEU A 73 -1.02 19.00 12.75
N TRP A 74 -1.27 19.17 11.46
CA TRP A 74 -0.61 20.16 10.60
C TRP A 74 -1.47 21.39 10.34
N ALA A 75 -2.70 21.44 10.89
CA ALA A 75 -3.63 22.55 10.69
C ALA A 75 -3.06 23.92 11.10
N SER A 76 -2.24 23.96 12.16
CA SER A 76 -1.63 25.21 12.65
C SER A 76 -0.21 25.46 12.12
N GLN A 77 0.32 24.59 11.25
CA GLN A 77 1.71 24.66 10.79
C GLN A 77 1.83 25.51 9.53
N SER A 78 2.79 26.44 9.50
CA SER A 78 3.04 27.31 8.33
C SER A 78 3.64 26.58 7.13
N ARG A 79 4.14 25.35 7.33
CA ARG A 79 4.73 24.51 6.31
C ARG A 79 4.15 23.10 6.41
N ARG A 80 3.82 22.53 5.25
CA ARG A 80 3.39 21.14 5.14
C ARG A 80 4.45 20.30 4.46
N VAL A 81 4.64 19.08 4.96
CA VAL A 81 5.59 18.11 4.42
C VAL A 81 4.81 16.97 3.76
N ALA A 82 5.36 16.42 2.67
CA ALA A 82 4.93 15.15 2.09
C ALA A 82 6.14 14.22 1.96
N VAL A 83 5.88 12.93 2.08
CA VAL A 83 6.84 11.88 1.75
C VAL A 83 6.45 11.29 0.41
N TRP A 84 7.45 11.12 -0.47
CA TRP A 84 7.28 10.53 -1.79
C TRP A 84 8.16 9.28 -1.86
N CYS A 85 7.61 8.18 -2.36
CA CYS A 85 8.34 6.93 -2.57
C CYS A 85 8.03 6.37 -3.95
N GLU A 86 8.98 5.65 -4.56
CA GLU A 86 8.87 5.15 -5.95
C GLU A 86 8.05 3.86 -6.09
N ASN A 87 7.64 3.22 -4.98
CA ASN A 87 7.01 1.91 -5.06
C ASN A 87 6.07 1.67 -3.88
N ASP A 88 4.93 1.06 -4.17
CA ASP A 88 3.91 0.65 -3.19
C ASP A 88 4.47 -0.31 -2.13
N SER A 89 5.48 -1.12 -2.48
CA SER A 89 6.17 -2.00 -1.53
C SER A 89 6.86 -1.19 -0.43
N VAL A 90 7.52 -0.09 -0.82
CA VAL A 90 8.14 0.86 0.13
C VAL A 90 7.04 1.68 0.81
N GLY A 91 6.00 2.04 0.08
CA GLY A 91 4.83 2.72 0.61
C GLY A 91 4.19 1.98 1.78
N GLY A 92 4.04 0.65 1.68
CA GLY A 92 3.50 -0.18 2.76
C GLY A 92 4.35 -0.15 4.04
N VAL A 93 5.67 -0.04 3.92
CA VAL A 93 6.59 0.08 5.06
C VAL A 93 6.55 1.49 5.67
N LEU A 94 6.41 2.52 4.82
CA LEU A 94 6.38 3.91 5.26
C LEU A 94 5.03 4.33 5.85
N LEU A 95 3.93 3.71 5.40
CA LEU A 95 2.57 4.11 5.77
C LEU A 95 2.35 4.17 7.30
N PRO A 96 2.71 3.16 8.11
CA PRO A 96 2.53 3.23 9.56
C PRO A 96 3.29 4.40 10.20
N ILE A 97 4.48 4.71 9.67
CA ILE A 97 5.32 5.80 10.16
C ILE A 97 4.67 7.14 9.76
N THR A 98 4.35 7.34 8.49
CA THR A 98 3.77 8.60 8.00
C THR A 98 2.40 8.87 8.63
N SER A 99 1.59 7.82 8.85
CA SER A 99 0.29 7.93 9.52
C SER A 99 0.42 8.35 10.98
N ALA A 100 1.42 7.85 11.71
CA ALA A 100 1.67 8.26 13.10
C ALA A 100 2.00 9.76 13.22
N TRP A 101 2.63 10.34 12.21
CA TRP A 101 2.99 11.77 12.15
C TRP A 101 1.95 12.63 11.39
N GLY A 102 0.87 12.04 10.88
CA GLY A 102 -0.13 12.74 10.07
C GLY A 102 0.44 13.31 8.76
N VAL A 103 1.54 12.76 8.25
CA VAL A 103 2.20 13.20 7.03
C VAL A 103 1.66 12.41 5.83
N ARG A 104 1.45 13.09 4.70
CA ARG A 104 0.99 12.42 3.48
C ARG A 104 2.10 11.62 2.83
N LEU A 105 1.73 10.44 2.35
CA LEU A 105 2.61 9.54 1.61
C LEU A 105 2.09 9.38 0.19
N TYR A 106 2.91 9.74 -0.79
CA TYR A 106 2.66 9.53 -2.21
C TYR A 106 3.52 8.37 -2.70
N SER A 107 2.88 7.32 -3.23
CA SER A 107 3.56 6.21 -3.88
C SER A 107 3.52 6.38 -5.40
N CYS A 108 4.67 6.74 -5.96
CA CYS A 108 4.90 6.98 -7.37
C CYS A 108 5.19 5.66 -8.08
N ARG A 109 4.16 4.96 -8.60
CA ARG A 109 4.41 3.78 -9.44
C ARG A 109 5.29 4.11 -10.66
N VAL A 110 5.91 3.09 -11.25
CA VAL A 110 6.89 3.13 -12.38
C VAL A 110 6.54 4.13 -13.49
N GLN A 111 5.27 4.44 -13.69
CA GLN A 111 4.84 5.61 -14.46
C GLN A 111 3.91 6.49 -13.63
N SER A 112 4.49 7.38 -12.82
CA SER A 112 3.72 8.45 -12.20
C SER A 112 3.24 9.36 -13.31
N SER A 113 1.95 9.26 -13.64
CA SER A 113 1.37 10.09 -14.67
C SER A 113 1.57 11.56 -14.28
N LYS A 114 1.82 12.45 -15.26
CA LYS A 114 1.87 13.90 -14.99
C LYS A 114 0.61 14.39 -14.27
N ALA A 115 -0.52 13.70 -14.49
CA ALA A 115 -1.77 13.92 -13.78
C ALA A 115 -1.66 13.68 -12.27
N PHE A 116 -0.99 12.61 -11.82
CA PHE A 116 -0.81 12.32 -10.39
C PHE A 116 -0.03 13.42 -9.67
N VAL A 117 1.08 13.88 -10.26
CA VAL A 117 1.87 14.98 -9.70
C VAL A 117 1.07 16.29 -9.71
N HIS A 118 0.35 16.57 -10.80
CA HIS A 118 -0.51 17.75 -10.89
C HIS A 118 -1.60 17.73 -9.81
N GLU A 119 -2.29 16.60 -9.62
CA GLU A 119 -3.32 16.44 -8.60
C GLU A 119 -2.75 16.63 -7.18
N ALA A 120 -1.59 16.04 -6.88
CA ALA A 120 -0.92 16.23 -5.60
C ALA A 120 -0.65 17.73 -5.34
N VAL A 121 -0.15 18.47 -6.33
CA VAL A 121 0.08 19.92 -6.21
C VAL A 121 -1.23 20.68 -5.99
N GLN A 122 -2.30 20.35 -6.72
CA GLN A 122 -3.61 21.01 -6.55
C GLN A 122 -4.17 20.78 -5.14
N GLN A 123 -4.07 19.56 -4.61
CA GLN A 123 -4.48 19.23 -3.24
C GLN A 123 -3.67 20.05 -2.20
N TYR A 124 -2.37 20.20 -2.42
CA TYR A 124 -1.52 21.05 -1.57
C TYR A 124 -1.92 22.52 -1.58
N VAL A 125 -2.23 23.08 -2.76
CA VAL A 125 -2.66 24.47 -2.91
C VAL A 125 -4.03 24.71 -2.29
N HIS A 126 -4.99 23.79 -2.47
CA HIS A 126 -6.34 23.97 -1.94
C HIS A 126 -6.35 24.06 -0.42
N GLN A 127 -5.64 23.15 0.24
CA GLN A 127 -5.59 23.11 1.70
C GLN A 127 -4.70 24.19 2.32
N ALA A 128 -3.92 24.95 1.52
CA ALA A 128 -3.14 26.09 2.01
C ALA A 128 -3.97 27.39 2.04
N LYS A 129 -5.18 27.38 1.46
CA LYS A 129 -6.10 28.52 1.40
C LYS A 129 -7.18 28.50 2.48
N GLU A 130 -7.26 27.42 3.25
CA GLU A 130 -8.07 27.29 4.47
C GLU A 130 -7.19 27.54 5.70
#